data_AF-A0A2N2MHN9-F1
#
_entry.id   AF-A0A2N2MHN9-F1
#
_cell.length_a   1.000
_cell.length_b   1.000
_cell.length_c   1.000
_cell.angle_alpha   90.00
_cell.angle_beta   90.00
_cell.angle_gamma   90.00
#
_symmetry.space_group_name_H-M   'P 1'
#
loop_
_entity.id
_entity.type
_entity.pdbx_description
1 polymer ?
#
loop_
_entity_poly.entity_id
_entity_poly.type
_entity_poly.pdbx_seq_one_letter_code
_entity_poly.pdbx_strand_id
1 'polypeptide(L)'
;NQYDPTILTYSRSNALPPKVVKAVIAVESQFWPAANWTRGEIGLGQMTGYGADLVLMWRPDYYQSICRQAFGGKSCSTQYQFLDSSTQLFLRGLVLKEIDATCPSCAGGVDLEKGKQAIQVLTETLNASCLQSTRVIYLATGKSPAALLSFEDYWRLVLANYHAGAGCVYQALRKTGNPNSWNSIAVNFSSGCASGAEYIRRIEGQIKP
;
A
#
# COMPACT_ATOMS: atom_id res chain seq x y z
N ASN A 1 0.28 5.39 -20.66
CA ASN A 1 0.81 6.33 -19.66
C ASN A 1 2.35 6.25 -19.70
N GLN A 2 3.09 7.25 -19.23
CA GLN A 2 4.57 7.29 -19.31
C GLN A 2 5.29 6.43 -18.27
N TYR A 3 4.55 5.88 -17.31
CA TYR A 3 5.09 5.16 -16.15
C TYR A 3 5.14 3.63 -16.35
N ASP A 4 4.61 3.11 -17.45
CA ASP A 4 4.53 1.67 -17.74
C ASP A 4 5.89 0.93 -17.59
N PRO A 5 7.04 1.44 -18.07
CA PRO A 5 8.34 0.79 -17.85
C PRO A 5 8.74 0.71 -16.37
N THR A 6 8.46 1.76 -15.61
CA THR A 6 8.77 1.85 -14.18
C THR A 6 7.85 0.93 -13.36
N ILE A 7 6.56 0.88 -13.70
CA ILE A 7 5.60 -0.07 -13.12
C ILE A 7 6.10 -1.50 -13.34
N LEU A 8 6.48 -1.85 -14.56
CA LEU A 8 6.97 -3.20 -14.87
C LEU A 8 8.24 -3.54 -14.07
N THR A 9 9.18 -2.61 -13.99
CA THR A 9 10.47 -2.79 -13.28
C THR A 9 10.24 -3.07 -11.80
N TYR A 10 9.54 -2.17 -11.10
CA TYR A 10 9.35 -2.31 -9.66
C TYR A 10 8.34 -3.38 -9.27
N SER A 11 7.37 -3.68 -10.14
CA SER A 11 6.49 -4.84 -9.92
C SER A 11 7.28 -6.14 -9.94
N ARG A 12 8.22 -6.30 -10.89
CA ARG A 12 9.08 -7.50 -10.96
C ARG A 12 10.01 -7.60 -9.75
N SER A 13 10.66 -6.51 -9.35
CA SER A 13 11.57 -6.53 -8.20
C SER A 13 10.87 -6.87 -6.89
N ASN A 14 9.59 -6.50 -6.75
CA ASN A 14 8.76 -6.80 -5.57
C ASN A 14 7.87 -8.05 -5.74
N ALA A 15 8.04 -8.83 -6.80
CA ALA A 15 7.21 -10.01 -7.12
C ALA A 15 5.70 -9.73 -7.11
N LEU A 16 5.29 -8.57 -7.62
CA LEU A 16 3.90 -8.13 -7.73
C LEU A 16 3.37 -8.31 -9.15
N PRO A 17 2.06 -8.59 -9.34
CA PRO A 17 1.45 -8.59 -10.66
C PRO A 17 1.43 -7.16 -11.27
N PRO A 18 2.14 -6.88 -12.39
CA PRO A 18 2.24 -5.51 -12.91
C PRO A 18 0.90 -4.89 -13.33
N LYS A 19 -0.03 -5.71 -13.83
CA LYS A 19 -1.39 -5.28 -14.16
C LYS A 19 -2.16 -4.80 -12.92
N VAL A 20 -1.95 -5.44 -11.76
CA VAL A 20 -2.57 -5.04 -10.50
C VAL A 20 -2.00 -3.70 -10.03
N VAL A 21 -0.67 -3.52 -10.06
CA VAL A 21 -0.03 -2.24 -9.71
C VAL A 21 -0.55 -1.11 -10.61
N LYS A 22 -0.65 -1.36 -11.91
CA LYS A 22 -1.21 -0.41 -12.88
C LYS A 22 -2.68 -0.07 -12.58
N ALA A 23 -3.49 -1.07 -12.22
CA ALA A 23 -4.89 -0.88 -11.83
C ALA A 23 -5.03 -0.05 -10.54
N VAL A 24 -4.18 -0.28 -9.53
CA VAL A 24 -4.13 0.54 -8.32
C VAL A 24 -3.88 2.00 -8.68
N ILE A 25 -2.85 2.29 -9.49
CA ILE A 25 -2.55 3.67 -9.91
C ILE A 25 -3.72 4.30 -10.67
N ALA A 26 -4.39 3.52 -11.54
CA ALA A 26 -5.56 4.00 -12.28
C ALA A 26 -6.73 4.36 -11.35
N VAL A 27 -7.01 3.53 -10.34
CA VAL A 27 -8.09 3.75 -9.35
C VAL A 27 -7.77 4.89 -8.40
N GLU A 28 -6.53 4.99 -7.93
CA GLU A 28 -6.12 5.97 -6.92
C GLU A 28 -5.96 7.37 -7.52
N SER A 29 -5.18 7.48 -8.60
CA SER A 29 -4.73 8.78 -9.09
C SER A 29 -5.04 9.06 -10.55
N GLN A 30 -5.57 8.07 -11.29
CA GLN A 30 -5.71 8.16 -12.75
C GLN A 30 -4.38 8.54 -13.44
N PHE A 31 -3.26 8.06 -12.87
CA PHE A 31 -1.87 8.39 -13.27
C PHE A 31 -1.45 9.85 -13.05
N TRP A 32 -2.15 10.60 -12.20
CA TRP A 32 -1.76 11.95 -11.80
C TRP A 32 -0.91 11.92 -10.52
N PRO A 33 0.39 12.25 -10.56
CA PRO A 33 1.30 12.00 -9.45
C PRO A 33 1.33 13.12 -8.39
N ALA A 34 0.60 14.23 -8.60
CA ALA A 34 0.66 15.37 -7.68
C ALA A 34 0.00 15.06 -6.33
N ALA A 35 0.41 15.79 -5.30
CA ALA A 35 -0.06 15.61 -3.95
C ALA A 35 -1.35 16.39 -3.66
N ASN A 36 -2.20 15.84 -2.80
CA ASN A 36 -3.25 16.57 -2.09
C ASN A 36 -2.97 16.53 -0.58
N TRP A 37 -2.15 17.48 -0.11
CA TRP A 37 -1.78 17.57 1.31
C TRP A 37 -2.97 17.88 2.24
N THR A 38 -4.03 18.52 1.75
CA THR A 38 -5.25 18.77 2.52
C THR A 38 -6.00 17.47 2.83
N ARG A 39 -6.02 16.52 1.90
CA ARG A 39 -6.59 15.18 2.11
C ARG A 39 -5.60 14.18 2.69
N GLY A 40 -4.31 14.51 2.67
CA GLY A 40 -3.23 13.62 3.04
C GLY A 40 -3.02 12.48 2.05
N GLU A 41 -3.33 12.69 0.76
CA GLU A 41 -3.22 11.70 -0.31
C GLU A 41 -2.10 12.10 -1.27
N ILE A 42 -0.99 11.34 -1.28
CA ILE A 42 0.24 11.76 -1.93
C ILE A 42 0.68 10.77 -3.01
N GLY A 43 1.06 11.28 -4.19
CA GLY A 43 1.65 10.49 -5.26
C GLY A 43 0.66 9.61 -6.02
N LEU A 44 1.20 8.75 -6.88
CA LEU A 44 0.42 7.89 -7.78
C LEU A 44 -0.45 6.84 -7.07
N GLY A 45 -0.08 6.48 -5.84
CA GLY A 45 -0.85 5.57 -5.00
C GLY A 45 -1.81 6.26 -4.03
N GLN A 46 -1.88 7.61 -4.04
CA GLN A 46 -2.62 8.41 -3.04
C GLN A 46 -2.27 8.00 -1.60
N MET A 47 -0.98 7.81 -1.34
CA MET A 47 -0.50 7.31 -0.05
C MET A 47 -0.81 8.30 1.07
N THR A 48 -1.37 7.77 2.16
CA THR A 48 -1.59 8.51 3.40
C THR A 48 -0.47 8.30 4.41
N GLY A 49 -0.50 9.08 5.50
CA GLY A 49 0.39 8.83 6.62
C GLY A 49 0.27 7.40 7.18
N TYR A 50 -0.89 6.74 7.09
CA TYR A 50 -1.04 5.34 7.51
C TYR A 50 -0.41 4.38 6.49
N GLY A 51 -0.43 4.70 5.20
CA GLY A 51 0.32 3.97 4.18
C GLY A 51 1.84 4.06 4.38
N ALA A 52 2.33 5.24 4.76
CA ALA A 52 3.73 5.44 5.15
C ALA A 52 4.10 4.63 6.41
N ASP A 53 3.21 4.60 7.41
CA ASP A 53 3.39 3.80 8.62
C ASP A 53 3.45 2.28 8.30
N LEU A 54 2.54 1.81 7.46
CA LEU A 54 2.48 0.43 6.99
C LEU A 54 3.80 0.00 6.33
N VAL A 55 4.31 0.77 5.37
CA VAL A 55 5.54 0.39 4.65
C VAL A 55 6.77 0.43 5.56
N LEU A 56 6.88 1.44 6.44
CA LEU A 56 7.99 1.53 7.40
C LEU A 56 7.97 0.38 8.42
N MET A 57 6.78 -0.07 8.84
CA MET A 57 6.65 -1.18 9.78
C MET A 57 6.92 -2.55 9.14
N TRP A 58 6.49 -2.77 7.91
CA TRP A 58 6.48 -4.11 7.29
C TRP A 58 7.57 -4.33 6.23
N ARG A 59 8.33 -3.30 5.86
CA ARG A 59 9.49 -3.41 4.95
C ARG A 59 10.75 -2.92 5.67
N PRO A 60 11.44 -3.80 6.43
CA PRO A 60 12.62 -3.41 7.20
C PRO A 60 13.72 -2.75 6.36
N ASP A 61 14.01 -3.27 5.16
CA ASP A 61 15.04 -2.70 4.28
C ASP A 61 14.65 -1.29 3.79
N TYR A 62 13.37 -1.08 3.46
CA TYR A 62 12.85 0.23 3.10
C TYR A 62 12.97 1.20 4.28
N TYR A 63 12.53 0.79 5.47
CA TYR A 63 12.71 1.58 6.69
C TYR A 63 14.18 1.93 6.95
N GLN A 64 15.11 0.98 6.80
CA GLN A 64 16.53 1.22 6.98
C GLN A 64 17.06 2.27 6.00
N SER A 65 16.61 2.26 4.74
CA SER A 65 16.94 3.28 3.75
C SER A 65 16.48 4.67 4.20
N ILE A 66 15.20 4.81 4.54
CA ILE A 66 14.61 6.09 4.99
C ILE A 66 15.27 6.60 6.27
N CYS A 67 15.51 5.72 7.23
CA CYS A 67 16.16 6.09 8.49
C CYS A 67 17.60 6.57 8.27
N ARG A 68 18.37 5.93 7.38
CA ARG A 68 19.74 6.38 7.05
C ARG A 68 19.74 7.75 6.39
N GLN A 69 18.78 8.00 5.49
CA GLN A 69 18.60 9.30 4.88
C GLN A 69 18.25 10.38 5.93
N ALA A 70 17.41 10.04 6.90
CA ALA A 70 17.00 10.94 7.97
C ALA A 70 18.14 11.30 8.95
N PHE A 71 18.95 10.31 9.35
CA PHE A 71 19.85 10.45 10.52
C PHE A 71 21.33 10.16 10.23
N GLY A 72 21.74 10.01 8.97
CA GLY A 72 23.15 9.79 8.61
C GLY A 72 23.74 8.47 9.10
N GLY A 73 22.89 7.44 9.30
CA GLY A 73 23.29 6.04 9.52
C GLY A 73 23.62 5.62 10.96
N LYS A 74 23.77 6.54 11.92
CA LYS A 74 24.16 6.20 13.31
C LYS A 74 23.00 5.76 14.24
N SER A 75 21.74 5.97 13.85
CA SER A 75 20.57 5.81 14.74
C SER A 75 19.48 4.82 14.27
N CYS A 76 19.80 3.87 13.38
CA CYS A 76 18.78 3.01 12.74
C CYS A 76 18.73 1.56 13.26
N SER A 77 19.37 1.24 14.38
CA SER A 77 19.38 -0.12 14.95
C SER A 77 18.03 -0.53 15.55
N THR A 78 17.24 0.44 16.02
CA THR A 78 15.91 0.20 16.58
C THR A 78 14.91 -0.08 15.45
N GLN A 79 14.08 -1.10 15.60
CA GLN A 79 13.01 -1.37 14.64
C GLN A 79 11.95 -0.26 14.69
N TYR A 80 11.35 0.06 13.55
CA TYR A 80 10.43 1.20 13.39
C TYR A 80 9.34 1.27 14.48
N GLN A 81 8.71 0.15 14.82
CA GLN A 81 7.62 0.10 15.79
C GLN A 81 8.03 0.40 17.24
N PHE A 82 9.33 0.37 17.54
CA PHE A 82 9.87 0.67 18.88
C PHE A 82 10.48 2.07 18.98
N LEU A 83 10.42 2.86 17.91
CA LEU A 83 10.75 4.28 17.96
C LEU A 83 9.68 5.05 18.72
N ASP A 84 10.06 6.20 19.29
CA ASP A 84 9.09 7.12 19.85
C ASP A 84 8.17 7.70 18.77
N SER A 85 6.98 8.12 19.18
CA SER A 85 5.94 8.60 18.25
C SER A 85 6.38 9.80 17.41
N SER A 86 7.25 10.66 17.94
CA SER A 86 7.72 11.84 17.20
C SER A 86 8.66 11.45 16.07
N THR A 87 9.55 10.49 16.32
CA THR A 87 10.42 9.90 15.29
C THR A 87 9.62 9.14 14.24
N GLN A 88 8.61 8.36 14.63
CA GLN A 88 7.71 7.69 13.66
C GLN A 88 6.98 8.69 12.77
N LEU A 89 6.40 9.74 13.36
CA LEU A 89 5.72 10.80 12.60
C LEU A 89 6.67 11.52 11.63
N PHE A 90 7.90 11.81 12.07
CA PHE A 90 8.91 12.42 11.23
C PHE A 90 9.26 11.55 10.02
N LEU A 91 9.53 10.26 10.22
CA LEU A 91 9.86 9.32 9.14
C LEU A 91 8.70 9.12 8.17
N ARG A 92 7.45 9.07 8.68
CA ARG A 92 6.25 9.04 7.83
C ARG A 92 6.17 10.28 6.94
N GLY A 93 6.42 11.46 7.50
CA GLY A 93 6.46 12.72 6.76
C GLY A 93 7.56 12.73 5.68
N LEU A 94 8.73 12.17 5.99
CA LEU A 94 9.83 12.04 5.03
C LEU A 94 9.43 11.16 3.83
N VAL A 95 8.81 9.99 4.08
CA VAL A 95 8.30 9.11 3.00
C VAL A 95 7.29 9.84 2.13
N LEU A 96 6.33 10.55 2.72
CA LEU A 96 5.33 11.30 1.94
C LEU A 96 5.98 12.42 1.11
N LYS A 97 6.97 13.12 1.67
CA LYS A 97 7.68 14.17 0.93
C LYS A 97 8.55 13.60 -0.20
N GLU A 98 9.03 12.37 -0.04
CA GLU A 98 9.81 11.67 -1.06
C GLU A 98 9.01 11.38 -2.32
N ILE A 99 7.70 11.14 -2.20
CA ILE A 99 6.80 10.79 -3.32
C ILE A 99 5.91 11.93 -3.80
N ASP A 100 6.03 13.13 -3.21
CA ASP A 100 5.35 14.33 -3.68
C ASP A 100 5.97 14.81 -4.99
N ALA A 101 5.26 14.58 -6.09
CA ALA A 101 5.69 14.99 -7.43
C ALA A 101 5.22 16.40 -7.81
N THR A 102 4.61 17.17 -6.90
CA THR A 102 4.14 18.54 -7.20
C THR A 102 5.34 19.46 -7.46
N CYS A 103 5.41 20.06 -8.65
CA CYS A 103 6.51 20.93 -9.03
C CYS A 103 6.00 22.09 -9.92
N PRO A 104 5.69 23.27 -9.34
CA PRO A 104 5.16 24.41 -10.10
C PRO A 104 6.07 24.93 -11.21
N SER A 105 7.38 24.72 -11.09
CA SER A 105 8.38 25.11 -12.09
C SER A 105 8.64 24.04 -13.16
N CYS A 106 8.12 22.82 -13.00
CA CYS A 106 8.31 21.72 -13.96
C CYS A 106 7.27 21.78 -15.09
N ALA A 107 7.60 21.21 -16.24
CA ALA A 107 6.65 21.04 -17.33
C ALA A 107 5.42 20.23 -16.86
N GLY A 108 4.22 20.77 -17.07
CA GLY A 108 2.98 20.12 -16.62
C GLY A 108 2.77 20.14 -15.10
N GLY A 109 3.56 20.90 -14.34
CA GLY A 109 3.38 21.06 -12.89
C GLY A 109 3.84 19.86 -12.05
N VAL A 110 4.54 18.90 -12.65
CA VAL A 110 4.94 17.64 -11.99
C VAL A 110 6.39 17.26 -12.26
N ASP A 111 7.06 16.70 -11.24
CA ASP A 111 8.38 16.10 -11.35
C ASP A 111 8.24 14.61 -11.72
N LEU A 112 8.77 14.24 -12.89
CA LEU A 112 8.66 12.88 -13.42
C LEU A 112 9.50 11.86 -12.64
N GLU A 113 10.66 12.26 -12.10
CA GLU A 113 11.50 11.36 -11.31
C GLU A 113 10.85 11.08 -9.97
N LYS A 114 10.24 12.09 -9.34
CA LYS A 114 9.37 11.91 -8.17
C LYS A 114 8.19 10.99 -8.47
N GLY A 115 7.58 11.14 -9.65
CA GLY A 115 6.53 10.22 -10.12
C GLY A 115 7.02 8.77 -10.21
N LYS A 116 8.23 8.53 -10.73
CA LYS A 116 8.85 7.20 -10.77
C LYS A 116 9.15 6.66 -9.36
N GLN A 117 9.64 7.51 -8.47
CA GLN A 117 9.89 7.16 -7.07
C GLN A 117 8.59 6.79 -6.35
N ALA A 118 7.49 7.50 -6.60
CA ALA A 118 6.18 7.15 -6.07
C ALA A 118 5.72 5.73 -6.45
N ILE A 119 6.12 5.23 -7.62
CA ILE A 119 5.82 3.84 -8.04
C ILE A 119 6.65 2.84 -7.24
N GLN A 120 7.94 3.12 -7.04
CA GLN A 120 8.80 2.28 -6.20
C GLN A 120 8.17 2.14 -4.81
N VAL A 121 7.87 3.27 -4.17
CA VAL A 121 7.28 3.28 -2.83
C VAL A 121 5.91 2.59 -2.82
N LEU A 122 5.05 2.80 -3.82
CA LEU A 122 3.78 2.08 -3.94
C LEU A 122 3.97 0.57 -3.98
N THR A 123 4.93 0.06 -4.76
CA THR A 123 5.21 -1.38 -4.81
C THR A 123 5.75 -1.91 -3.47
N GLU A 124 6.55 -1.12 -2.76
CA GLU A 124 6.99 -1.45 -1.41
C GLU A 124 5.79 -1.56 -0.45
N THR A 125 4.85 -0.63 -0.52
CA THR A 125 3.63 -0.60 0.31
C THR A 125 2.62 -1.69 -0.03
N LEU A 126 2.47 -2.06 -1.30
CA LEU A 126 1.60 -3.20 -1.68
C LEU A 126 2.16 -4.52 -1.14
N ASN A 127 3.48 -4.69 -1.17
CA ASN A 127 4.14 -5.84 -0.55
C ASN A 127 4.05 -5.77 0.99
N ALA A 128 4.17 -4.60 1.60
CA ALA A 128 3.88 -4.39 3.03
C ALA A 128 2.44 -4.84 3.39
N SER A 129 1.46 -4.45 2.59
CA SER A 129 0.07 -4.88 2.73
C SER A 129 -0.10 -6.40 2.58
N CYS A 130 0.67 -7.02 1.67
CA CYS A 130 0.71 -8.47 1.49
C CYS A 130 1.18 -9.18 2.79
N LEU A 131 2.33 -8.76 3.32
CA LEU A 131 2.87 -9.32 4.56
C LEU A 131 1.93 -9.13 5.75
N GLN A 132 1.35 -7.93 5.89
CA GLN A 132 0.38 -7.64 6.94
C GLN A 132 -0.89 -8.49 6.79
N SER A 133 -1.40 -8.66 5.57
CA SER A 133 -2.56 -9.51 5.29
C SER A 133 -2.34 -10.96 5.70
N THR A 134 -1.13 -11.51 5.45
CA THR A 134 -0.76 -12.85 5.94
C THR A 134 -0.86 -12.94 7.46
N ARG A 135 -0.30 -11.95 8.17
CA ARG A 135 -0.39 -11.91 9.63
C ARG A 135 -1.83 -11.80 10.12
N VAL A 136 -2.64 -10.95 9.49
CA VAL A 136 -4.03 -10.72 9.86
C VAL A 136 -4.89 -11.98 9.66
N ILE A 137 -4.70 -12.71 8.55
CA ILE A 137 -5.37 -14.00 8.33
C ILE A 137 -4.99 -14.99 9.43
N TYR A 138 -3.70 -15.13 9.73
CA TYR A 138 -3.23 -16.03 10.78
C TYR A 138 -3.82 -15.66 12.15
N LEU A 139 -3.82 -14.37 12.52
CA LEU A 139 -4.41 -13.90 13.77
C LEU A 139 -5.91 -14.18 13.85
N ALA A 140 -6.64 -14.04 12.75
CA ALA A 140 -8.08 -14.24 12.73
C ALA A 140 -8.50 -15.72 12.76
N THR A 141 -7.71 -16.59 12.11
CA THR A 141 -8.12 -17.97 11.75
C THR A 141 -7.20 -19.07 12.25
N GLY A 142 -5.96 -18.75 12.65
CA GLY A 142 -4.91 -19.73 12.96
C GLY A 142 -4.32 -20.47 11.77
N LYS A 143 -4.70 -20.12 10.52
CA LYS A 143 -4.27 -20.81 9.29
C LYS A 143 -3.42 -19.89 8.41
N SER A 144 -2.64 -20.51 7.52
CA SER A 144 -1.95 -19.77 6.45
C SER A 144 -2.93 -19.34 5.35
N PRO A 145 -2.65 -18.26 4.60
CA PRO A 145 -3.51 -17.83 3.50
C PRO A 145 -3.74 -18.92 2.45
N ALA A 146 -2.69 -19.67 2.08
CA ALA A 146 -2.77 -20.73 1.06
C ALA A 146 -3.66 -21.92 1.46
N ALA A 147 -3.95 -22.10 2.75
CA ALA A 147 -4.88 -23.12 3.23
C ALA A 147 -6.36 -22.71 3.11
N LEU A 148 -6.62 -21.44 2.75
CA LEU A 148 -7.93 -20.82 2.79
C LEU A 148 -8.34 -20.20 1.46
N LEU A 149 -7.40 -19.53 0.77
CA LEU A 149 -7.67 -18.67 -0.37
C LEU A 149 -6.85 -19.07 -1.59
N SER A 150 -7.45 -18.88 -2.76
CA SER A 150 -6.72 -18.83 -4.02
C SER A 150 -5.77 -17.64 -4.05
N PHE A 151 -4.79 -17.66 -4.96
CA PHE A 151 -3.90 -16.52 -5.19
C PHE A 151 -4.69 -15.23 -5.50
N GLU A 152 -5.73 -15.33 -6.32
CA GLU A 152 -6.55 -14.17 -6.71
C GLU A 152 -7.34 -13.62 -5.53
N ASP A 153 -7.99 -14.47 -4.73
CA ASP A 153 -8.76 -14.03 -3.57
C ASP A 153 -7.88 -13.46 -2.47
N TYR A 154 -6.68 -14.01 -2.31
CA TYR A 154 -5.68 -13.44 -1.43
C TYR A 154 -5.28 -12.04 -1.90
N TRP A 155 -5.03 -11.83 -3.19
CA TRP A 155 -4.73 -10.49 -3.73
C TRP A 155 -5.87 -9.50 -3.56
N ARG A 156 -7.13 -9.92 -3.70
CA ARG A 156 -8.28 -9.07 -3.38
C ARG A 156 -8.25 -8.63 -1.91
N LEU A 157 -7.92 -9.54 -1.00
CA LEU A 157 -7.77 -9.21 0.42
C LEU A 157 -6.58 -8.28 0.68
N VAL A 158 -5.44 -8.47 0.01
CA VAL A 158 -4.26 -7.59 0.12
C VAL A 158 -4.59 -6.17 -0.31
N LEU A 159 -5.33 -6.01 -1.40
CA LEU A 159 -5.75 -4.68 -1.89
C LEU A 159 -6.82 -4.05 -0.99
N ALA A 160 -7.72 -4.86 -0.43
CA ALA A 160 -8.68 -4.38 0.57
C ALA A 160 -7.97 -3.93 1.86
N ASN A 161 -6.90 -4.62 2.26
CA ASN A 161 -6.05 -4.22 3.38
C ASN A 161 -5.30 -2.91 3.08
N TYR A 162 -4.78 -2.75 1.86
CA TYR A 162 -4.12 -1.51 1.42
C TYR A 162 -5.06 -0.30 1.53
N HIS A 163 -6.33 -0.47 1.15
CA HIS A 163 -7.31 0.62 1.12
C HIS A 163 -8.01 0.86 2.46
N ALA A 164 -8.54 -0.19 3.10
CA ALA A 164 -9.37 -0.10 4.31
C ALA A 164 -8.62 -0.41 5.60
N GLY A 165 -7.41 -0.95 5.53
CA GLY A 165 -6.56 -1.25 6.67
C GLY A 165 -6.85 -2.59 7.38
N ALA A 166 -5.86 -3.05 8.14
CA ALA A 166 -5.85 -4.35 8.80
C ALA A 166 -6.96 -4.55 9.82
N GLY A 167 -7.40 -3.49 10.50
CA GLY A 167 -8.51 -3.57 11.46
C GLY A 167 -9.81 -4.02 10.78
N CYS A 168 -10.15 -3.40 9.64
CA CYS A 168 -11.32 -3.75 8.84
C CYS A 168 -11.26 -5.19 8.33
N VAL A 169 -10.10 -5.59 7.77
CA VAL A 169 -9.88 -6.94 7.24
C VAL A 169 -9.97 -7.99 8.36
N TYR A 170 -9.34 -7.75 9.51
CA TYR A 170 -9.38 -8.65 10.66
C TYR A 170 -10.82 -8.89 11.13
N GLN A 171 -11.61 -7.83 11.29
CA GLN A 171 -13.00 -7.96 11.73
C GLN A 171 -13.87 -8.71 10.71
N ALA A 172 -13.69 -8.45 9.42
CA ALA A 172 -14.39 -9.17 8.35
C ALA A 172 -14.05 -10.68 8.37
N LEU A 173 -12.76 -11.03 8.52
CA LEU A 173 -12.32 -12.43 8.62
C LEU A 173 -12.90 -13.13 9.85
N ARG A 174 -12.90 -12.47 11.02
CA ARG A 174 -13.47 -13.01 12.26
C ARG A 174 -14.96 -13.29 12.14
N LYS A 175 -15.72 -12.40 11.49
CA LYS A 175 -17.15 -12.59 11.23
C LYS A 175 -17.43 -13.70 10.21
N THR A 176 -16.56 -13.85 9.22
CA THR A 176 -16.68 -14.90 8.19
C THR A 176 -16.49 -16.30 8.79
N GLY A 177 -15.62 -16.44 9.80
CA GLY A 177 -15.33 -17.71 10.47
C GLY A 177 -14.45 -18.65 9.63
N ASN A 178 -14.94 -19.13 8.49
CA ASN A 178 -14.17 -19.94 7.53
C ASN A 178 -14.03 -19.22 6.17
N PRO A 179 -13.10 -18.25 6.06
CA PRO A 179 -12.96 -17.42 4.87
C PRO A 179 -12.30 -18.19 3.72
N ASN A 180 -13.11 -18.82 2.87
CA ASN A 180 -12.67 -19.69 1.78
C ASN A 180 -12.72 -19.03 0.38
N SER A 181 -13.15 -17.76 0.32
CA SER A 181 -13.24 -16.98 -0.91
C SER A 181 -13.33 -15.49 -0.59
N TRP A 182 -12.94 -14.62 -1.53
CA TRP A 182 -13.11 -13.17 -1.37
C TRP A 182 -14.57 -12.80 -1.10
N ASN A 183 -15.53 -13.39 -1.82
CA ASN A 183 -16.95 -13.08 -1.67
C ASN A 183 -17.47 -13.38 -0.26
N SER A 184 -17.02 -14.48 0.36
CA SER A 184 -17.38 -14.80 1.76
C SER A 184 -16.88 -13.75 2.76
N ILE A 185 -15.75 -13.10 2.46
CA ILE A 185 -15.14 -12.07 3.32
C ILE A 185 -15.75 -10.70 3.06
N ALA A 186 -15.95 -10.35 1.78
CA ALA A 186 -16.39 -9.04 1.33
C ALA A 186 -17.75 -8.63 1.94
N VAL A 187 -18.68 -9.58 2.06
CA VAL A 187 -20.01 -9.34 2.67
C VAL A 187 -19.97 -9.06 4.17
N ASN A 188 -18.84 -9.34 4.83
CA ASN A 188 -18.67 -9.21 6.28
C ASN A 188 -17.94 -7.92 6.71
N PHE A 189 -17.56 -7.06 5.76
CA PHE A 189 -17.05 -5.72 6.08
C PHE A 189 -18.14 -4.90 6.79
N SER A 190 -17.79 -4.26 7.90
CA SER A 190 -18.71 -3.36 8.62
C SER A 190 -19.01 -2.10 7.81
N SER A 191 -20.06 -1.36 8.19
CA SER A 191 -20.45 -0.10 7.50
C SER A 191 -19.30 0.90 7.37
N GLY A 192 -18.50 1.09 8.42
CA GLY A 192 -17.32 1.96 8.39
C GLY A 192 -16.14 1.45 7.55
N CYS A 193 -16.22 0.22 7.06
CA CYS A 193 -15.17 -0.43 6.26
C CYS A 193 -15.67 -0.88 4.87
N ALA A 194 -16.90 -0.55 4.49
CA ALA A 194 -17.52 -1.03 3.26
C ALA A 194 -16.77 -0.61 1.98
N SER A 195 -16.01 0.51 2.05
CA SER A 195 -15.16 0.97 0.96
C SER A 195 -14.09 -0.04 0.55
N GLY A 196 -13.65 -0.92 1.45
CA GLY A 196 -12.68 -1.99 1.13
C GLY A 196 -13.22 -2.95 0.07
N ALA A 197 -14.50 -3.32 0.14
CA ALA A 197 -15.11 -4.20 -0.85
C ALA A 197 -15.43 -3.47 -2.16
N GLU A 198 -15.83 -2.20 -2.08
CA GLU A 198 -16.02 -1.34 -3.25
C GLU A 198 -14.73 -1.10 -4.02
N TYR A 199 -13.62 -0.89 -3.31
CA TYR A 199 -12.30 -0.70 -3.88
C TYR A 199 -11.90 -1.87 -4.80
N ILE A 200 -12.13 -3.12 -4.38
CA ILE A 200 -11.84 -4.29 -5.22
C ILE A 200 -12.67 -4.31 -6.49
N ARG A 201 -13.95 -3.95 -6.43
CA ARG A 201 -14.80 -3.85 -7.63
C ARG A 201 -14.25 -2.82 -8.62
N ARG A 202 -13.72 -1.69 -8.13
CA ARG A 202 -13.07 -0.67 -8.96
C ARG A 202 -11.79 -1.19 -9.61
N ILE A 203 -10.95 -1.92 -8.85
CA ILE A 203 -9.72 -2.53 -9.35
C ILE A 203 -10.02 -3.57 -10.44
N GLU A 204 -10.98 -4.47 -10.21
CA GLU A 204 -11.37 -5.48 -11.20
C GLU A 204 -11.88 -4.82 -12.49
N GLY A 205 -12.56 -3.68 -12.38
CA GLY A 205 -12.96 -2.86 -13.52
C GLY A 205 -11.79 -2.37 -14.38
N GLN A 206 -10.60 -2.19 -13.82
CA GLN A 206 -9.39 -1.77 -14.55
C GLN A 206 -8.60 -2.93 -15.17
N ILE A 207 -8.87 -4.17 -14.77
CA ILE A 207 -8.11 -5.36 -15.20
C ILE A 207 -8.83 -6.12 -16.33
N LYS A 208 -10.14 -5.89 -16.50
CA LYS A 208 -10.93 -6.50 -17.58
C LYS A 208 -10.30 -6.19 -18.96
N PRO A 209 -10.27 -7.18 -19.88
CA PRO A 209 -9.73 -7.00 -21.23
C PRO A 209 -10.45 -5.89 -22.01
#